data_AF-A0A9W9YX96-F1
#
_entry.id   AF-A0A9W9YX96-F1
#
_cell.length_a   1.000
_cell.length_b   1.000
_cell.length_c   1.000
_cell.angle_alpha   90.00
_cell.angle_beta   90.00
_cell.angle_gamma   90.00
#
_symmetry.space_group_name_H-M   'P 1'
#
loop_
_entity.id
_entity.type
_entity.pdbx_description
1 polymer ?
#
loop_
_entity_poly.entity_id
_entity_poly.type
_entity_poly.pdbx_seq_one_letter_code
_entity_poly.pdbx_strand_id
1 'polypeptide(L)'
;MNYSSALGALTAEGSSFDGPNDEATAPTTFLPTAIFLIFMTVITAPANGFLLLALFKDPLRCFRSPSVLLVKSMSAANFLIGVLVEPLQCALYLSLHMRVDTTSGYFPSLYKATQVIAFLANNTSFITVAVLSVDHLIAVCKPMWYKTKLTTKKISMVILLIWLYSALFGFLALTDIPTKMFHKIDLIANTTTTFLLLLSSYVVLAISYSLHRKRPQRGRNDKQEKRDKRFLMTLHRDSRMPHKLNKS
;
A
#
# COMPACT_ATOMS: atom_id res chain seq x y z
N MET A 1 -28.28 6.12 17.14
CA MET A 1 -26.92 6.41 17.64
C MET A 1 -26.87 7.92 17.76
N ASN A 2 -26.82 8.46 18.99
CA ASN A 2 -27.02 9.91 19.22
C ASN A 2 -25.77 10.71 18.86
N TYR A 3 -25.86 12.04 18.74
CA TYR A 3 -24.72 12.95 18.48
C TYR A 3 -23.50 12.61 19.35
N SER A 4 -23.71 12.38 20.65
CA SER A 4 -22.67 11.92 21.60
C SER A 4 -22.07 10.55 21.25
N SER A 5 -22.83 9.63 20.67
CA SER A 5 -22.34 8.32 20.22
C SER A 5 -21.57 8.39 18.90
N ALA A 6 -21.95 9.29 17.99
CA ALA A 6 -21.22 9.55 16.75
C ALA A 6 -19.92 10.33 17.03
N LEU A 7 -19.99 11.32 17.91
CA LEU A 7 -18.82 12.01 18.47
C LEU A 7 -17.89 11.01 19.15
N GLY A 8 -18.43 10.16 20.04
CA GLY A 8 -17.68 9.13 20.76
C GLY A 8 -17.05 8.06 19.86
N ALA A 9 -17.67 7.72 18.73
CA ALA A 9 -17.08 6.81 17.76
C ALA A 9 -15.94 7.47 16.96
N LEU A 10 -16.10 8.76 16.60
CA LEU A 10 -15.09 9.53 15.87
C LEU A 10 -13.91 9.97 16.76
N THR A 11 -14.14 10.21 18.06
CA THR A 11 -13.08 10.49 19.04
C THR A 11 -12.38 9.22 19.53
N ALA A 12 -13.07 8.07 19.56
CA ALA A 12 -12.45 6.79 19.92
C ALA A 12 -11.41 6.30 18.89
N GLU A 13 -11.53 6.70 17.61
CA GLU A 13 -10.49 6.46 16.60
C GLU A 13 -9.30 7.42 16.71
N GLY A 14 -9.40 8.48 17.54
CA GLY A 14 -8.37 9.52 17.70
C GLY A 14 -8.05 9.78 19.17
N SER A 15 -7.21 8.92 19.75
CA SER A 15 -6.51 9.12 21.04
C SER A 15 -7.35 9.27 22.31
N SER A 16 -7.11 8.36 23.25
CA SER A 16 -7.42 8.51 24.67
C SER A 16 -6.62 9.68 25.28
N PHE A 17 -7.27 10.84 25.45
CA PHE A 17 -6.84 11.85 26.41
C PHE A 17 -8.09 12.47 27.04
N ASP A 18 -8.18 12.39 28.35
CA ASP A 18 -9.38 12.67 29.15
C ASP A 18 -9.27 14.12 29.67
N GLY A 19 -10.04 15.05 29.09
CA GLY A 19 -10.06 16.43 29.53
C GLY A 19 -11.35 17.19 29.15
N PRO A 20 -11.83 18.15 29.96
CA PRO A 20 -13.10 18.86 29.76
C PRO A 20 -13.12 19.82 28.54
N ASN A 21 -12.08 19.80 27.72
CA ASN A 21 -11.88 20.69 26.59
C ASN A 21 -12.28 20.05 25.23
N ASP A 22 -12.56 18.75 25.19
CA ASP A 22 -12.75 18.01 23.93
C ASP A 22 -14.14 18.20 23.30
N GLU A 23 -15.18 18.46 24.10
CA GLU A 23 -16.53 18.78 23.58
C GLU A 23 -16.57 20.12 22.82
N ALA A 24 -15.72 21.08 23.20
CA ALA A 24 -15.58 22.35 22.48
C ALA A 24 -14.70 22.24 21.22
N THR A 25 -13.86 21.20 21.14
CA THR A 25 -12.85 21.02 20.08
C THR A 25 -13.37 20.15 18.93
N ALA A 26 -14.29 19.22 19.19
CA ALA A 26 -14.89 18.39 18.15
C ALA A 26 -15.59 19.18 17.00
N PRO A 27 -16.43 20.21 17.25
CA PRO A 27 -17.06 20.96 16.18
C PRO A 27 -16.06 21.80 15.35
N THR A 28 -14.91 22.15 15.90
CA THR A 28 -13.88 22.98 15.23
C THR A 28 -12.98 22.14 14.31
N THR A 29 -12.85 20.83 14.54
CA THR A 29 -12.04 19.94 13.69
C THR A 29 -12.79 19.38 12.48
N PHE A 30 -14.13 19.30 12.52
CA PHE A 30 -14.93 18.73 11.43
C PHE A 30 -14.83 19.51 10.11
N LEU A 31 -14.85 20.84 10.16
CA LEU A 31 -14.78 21.69 8.97
C LEU A 31 -13.43 21.56 8.24
N PRO A 32 -12.26 21.68 8.92
CA PRO A 32 -10.97 21.37 8.33
C PRO A 32 -10.88 19.97 7.70
N THR A 33 -11.40 18.94 8.39
CA THR A 33 -11.39 17.56 7.86
C THR A 33 -12.25 17.42 6.62
N ALA A 34 -13.44 18.04 6.57
CA ALA A 34 -14.28 18.04 5.38
C ALA A 34 -13.58 18.73 4.20
N ILE A 35 -12.96 19.90 4.43
CA ILE A 35 -12.19 20.61 3.40
C ILE A 35 -11.05 19.73 2.87
N PHE A 36 -10.30 19.08 3.76
CA PHE A 36 -9.24 18.15 3.38
C PHE A 36 -9.75 16.99 2.52
N LEU A 37 -10.88 16.38 2.89
CA LEU A 37 -11.49 15.29 2.13
C LEU A 37 -11.95 15.72 0.74
N ILE A 38 -12.41 16.97 0.57
CA ILE A 38 -12.73 17.51 -0.76
C ILE A 38 -11.47 17.55 -1.63
N PHE A 39 -10.36 18.07 -1.11
CA PHE A 39 -9.09 18.09 -1.84
C PHE A 39 -8.61 16.68 -2.18
N MET A 40 -8.71 15.75 -1.23
CA MET A 40 -8.35 14.34 -1.47
C MET A 40 -9.24 13.72 -2.55
N THR A 41 -10.56 13.90 -2.49
CA THR A 41 -11.52 13.39 -3.50
C THR A 41 -11.13 13.81 -4.92
N VAL A 42 -10.81 15.09 -5.10
CA VAL A 42 -10.44 15.67 -6.40
C VAL A 42 -9.12 15.11 -6.94
N ILE A 43 -8.25 14.58 -6.06
CA ILE A 43 -6.97 13.99 -6.45
C ILE A 43 -7.10 12.48 -6.60
N THR A 44 -7.60 11.80 -5.57
CA THR A 44 -7.67 10.35 -5.43
C THR A 44 -8.51 9.73 -6.55
N ALA A 45 -9.71 10.23 -6.82
CA ALA A 45 -10.60 9.65 -7.83
C ALA A 45 -10.04 9.79 -9.25
N PRO A 46 -9.65 10.98 -9.75
CA PRO A 46 -9.08 11.09 -11.09
C PRO A 46 -7.76 10.36 -11.24
N ALA A 47 -6.84 10.46 -10.27
CA ALA A 47 -5.53 9.83 -10.38
C ALA A 47 -5.64 8.30 -10.49
N ASN A 48 -6.41 7.67 -9.60
CA ASN A 48 -6.59 6.22 -9.64
C ASN A 48 -7.49 5.78 -10.81
N GLY A 49 -8.46 6.59 -11.21
CA GLY A 49 -9.33 6.34 -12.36
C GLY A 49 -8.56 6.36 -13.70
N PHE A 50 -7.72 7.38 -13.91
CA PHE A 50 -6.86 7.45 -15.09
C PHE A 50 -5.82 6.33 -15.12
N LEU A 51 -5.23 5.99 -13.97
CA LEU A 51 -4.33 4.85 -13.86
C LEU A 51 -5.05 3.55 -14.25
N LEU A 52 -6.25 3.33 -13.72
CA LEU A 52 -7.06 2.15 -14.04
C LEU A 52 -7.41 2.11 -15.54
N LEU A 53 -7.82 3.24 -16.11
CA LEU A 53 -8.12 3.37 -17.54
C LEU A 53 -6.89 3.06 -18.41
N ALA A 54 -5.72 3.58 -18.06
CA ALA A 54 -4.47 3.32 -18.77
C ALA A 54 -4.10 1.84 -18.72
N LEU A 55 -4.28 1.19 -17.57
CA LEU A 55 -4.00 -0.23 -17.36
C LEU A 55 -5.01 -1.15 -18.07
N PHE A 56 -6.26 -0.72 -18.26
CA PHE A 56 -7.28 -1.47 -19.01
C PHE A 56 -7.17 -1.27 -20.52
N LYS A 57 -6.88 -0.06 -20.98
CA LYS A 57 -6.74 0.26 -22.41
C LYS A 57 -5.60 -0.56 -23.05
N ASP A 58 -4.56 -0.88 -22.28
CA ASP A 58 -3.41 -1.73 -22.64
C ASP A 58 -3.02 -1.67 -24.13
N PRO A 59 -2.64 -0.50 -24.66
CA PRO A 59 -2.39 -0.33 -26.09
C PRO A 59 -1.20 -1.17 -26.61
N LEU A 60 -0.37 -1.72 -25.71
CA LEU A 60 0.87 -2.42 -26.06
C LEU A 60 0.84 -3.93 -25.74
N ARG A 61 -0.26 -4.47 -25.18
CA ARG A 61 -0.40 -5.88 -24.72
C ARG A 61 0.71 -6.33 -23.75
N CYS A 62 1.34 -5.38 -23.06
CA CYS A 62 2.47 -5.64 -22.15
C CYS A 62 2.01 -5.99 -20.72
N PHE A 63 0.72 -5.86 -20.40
CA PHE A 63 0.22 -5.92 -19.01
C PHE A 63 -0.10 -7.33 -18.48
N ARG A 64 0.45 -8.40 -19.07
CA ARG A 64 0.31 -9.78 -18.54
C ARG A 64 1.24 -10.09 -17.35
N SER A 65 1.93 -9.08 -16.81
CA SER A 65 2.81 -9.26 -15.65
C SER A 65 2.00 -9.40 -14.34
N PRO A 66 2.39 -10.31 -13.42
CA PRO A 66 1.89 -10.41 -12.05
C PRO A 66 1.64 -9.05 -11.37
N SER A 67 2.65 -8.18 -11.40
CA SER A 67 2.65 -6.90 -10.71
C SER A 67 1.56 -5.97 -11.21
N VAL A 68 1.23 -6.03 -12.50
CA VAL A 68 0.24 -5.14 -13.10
C VAL A 68 -1.16 -5.49 -12.61
N LEU A 69 -1.46 -6.78 -12.43
CA LEU A 69 -2.75 -7.19 -11.90
C LEU A 69 -2.94 -6.71 -10.45
N LEU A 70 -1.86 -6.72 -9.65
CA LEU A 70 -1.85 -6.13 -8.30
C LEU A 70 -2.08 -4.62 -8.35
N VAL A 71 -1.39 -3.90 -9.24
CA VAL A 71 -1.60 -2.45 -9.41
C VAL A 71 -3.04 -2.16 -9.83
N LYS A 72 -3.62 -2.94 -10.75
CA LYS A 72 -5.05 -2.80 -11.13
C LYS A 72 -5.98 -2.95 -9.93
N SER A 73 -5.76 -3.97 -9.09
CA SER A 73 -6.57 -4.21 -7.89
C SER A 73 -6.44 -3.05 -6.89
N MET A 74 -5.22 -2.61 -6.61
CA MET A 74 -4.95 -1.47 -5.72
C MET A 74 -5.60 -0.18 -6.24
N SER A 75 -5.43 0.14 -7.52
CA SER A 75 -6.03 1.32 -8.15
C SER A 75 -7.56 1.25 -8.12
N ALA A 76 -8.17 0.08 -8.31
CA ALA A 76 -9.61 -0.09 -8.18
C ALA A 76 -10.10 0.18 -6.75
N ALA A 77 -9.38 -0.31 -5.73
CA ALA A 77 -9.70 -0.02 -4.33
C ALA A 77 -9.57 1.48 -4.01
N ASN A 78 -8.47 2.12 -4.42
CA ASN A 78 -8.27 3.56 -4.21
C ASN A 78 -9.27 4.43 -4.99
N PHE A 79 -9.67 4.01 -6.20
CA PHE A 79 -10.72 4.68 -6.96
C PHE A 79 -12.07 4.60 -6.23
N LEU A 80 -12.39 3.44 -5.64
CA LEU A 80 -13.59 3.27 -4.82
C LEU A 80 -13.59 4.21 -3.59
N ILE A 81 -12.43 4.37 -2.95
CA ILE A 81 -12.24 5.33 -1.85
C ILE A 81 -12.54 6.75 -2.33
N GLY A 82 -11.93 7.18 -3.43
CA GLY A 82 -12.10 8.54 -3.94
C GLY A 82 -13.51 8.85 -4.44
N VAL A 83 -14.23 7.88 -4.99
CA VAL A 83 -15.58 8.13 -5.57
C VAL A 83 -16.71 7.97 -4.56
N LEU A 84 -16.56 7.07 -3.58
CA LEU A 84 -17.63 6.79 -2.61
C LEU A 84 -17.26 7.22 -1.20
N VAL A 85 -16.12 6.78 -0.68
CA VAL A 85 -15.79 6.92 0.75
C VAL A 85 -15.51 8.36 1.11
N GLU A 86 -14.57 9.01 0.41
CA GLU A 86 -14.16 10.39 0.68
C GLU A 86 -15.33 11.39 0.58
N PRO A 87 -16.18 11.38 -0.47
CA PRO A 87 -17.31 12.32 -0.55
C PRO A 87 -18.42 12.02 0.47
N LEU A 88 -18.74 10.75 0.76
CA LEU A 88 -19.71 10.40 1.79
C LEU A 88 -19.22 10.82 3.18
N GLN A 89 -17.94 10.58 3.47
CA GLN A 89 -17.32 10.97 4.72
C GLN A 89 -17.26 12.51 4.85
N CYS A 90 -16.98 13.23 3.77
CA CYS A 90 -17.06 14.69 3.73
C CYS A 90 -18.48 15.19 4.07
N ALA A 91 -19.51 14.61 3.45
CA ALA A 91 -20.90 14.98 3.71
C ALA A 91 -21.29 14.74 5.18
N LEU A 92 -20.78 13.67 5.79
CA LEU A 92 -20.98 13.36 7.21
C LEU A 92 -20.28 14.36 8.13
N TYR A 93 -19.02 14.73 7.85
CA TYR A 93 -18.32 15.74 8.64
C TYR A 93 -18.99 17.12 8.52
N LEU A 94 -19.49 17.46 7.34
CA LEU A 94 -20.22 18.71 7.14
C LEU A 94 -21.57 18.72 7.85
N SER A 95 -22.33 17.61 7.83
CA SER A 95 -23.60 17.52 8.55
C SER A 95 -23.42 17.61 10.07
N LEU A 96 -22.34 17.02 10.61
CA LEU A 96 -21.95 17.17 12.01
C LEU A 96 -21.55 18.60 12.36
N HIS A 97 -20.79 19.27 11.50
CA HIS A 97 -20.42 20.68 11.70
C HIS A 97 -21.65 21.60 11.70
N MET A 98 -22.59 21.36 10.78
CA MET A 98 -23.86 22.11 10.68
C MET A 98 -24.90 21.71 11.73
N ARG A 99 -24.55 20.77 12.64
CA ARG A 99 -25.44 20.24 13.71
C ARG A 99 -26.77 19.69 13.18
N VAL A 100 -26.73 19.06 12.01
CA VAL A 100 -27.88 18.35 11.45
C VAL A 100 -28.16 17.10 12.27
N ASP A 101 -29.44 16.79 12.50
CA ASP A 101 -29.85 15.56 13.16
C ASP A 101 -29.46 14.33 12.31
N THR A 102 -28.35 13.71 12.69
CA THR A 102 -27.78 12.50 12.05
C THR A 102 -28.22 11.20 12.74
N THR A 103 -29.08 11.32 13.74
CA THR A 103 -29.45 10.23 14.66
C THR A 103 -30.60 9.37 14.14
N SER A 104 -31.37 9.88 13.18
CA SER A 104 -32.59 9.27 12.63
C SER A 104 -32.53 9.14 11.10
N GLY A 105 -33.47 8.39 10.53
CA GLY A 105 -33.55 8.17 9.09
C GLY A 105 -32.43 7.29 8.53
N TYR A 106 -31.95 7.61 7.33
CA TYR A 106 -30.96 6.83 6.59
C TYR A 106 -29.50 7.10 7.00
N PHE A 107 -29.23 8.17 7.76
CA PHE A 107 -27.88 8.59 8.13
C PHE A 107 -27.06 7.51 8.86
N PRO A 108 -27.57 6.83 9.90
CA PRO A 108 -26.80 5.80 10.59
C PRO A 108 -26.47 4.60 9.69
N SER A 109 -27.39 4.22 8.80
CA SER A 109 -27.17 3.13 7.85
C SER A 109 -26.13 3.50 6.80
N LEU A 110 -26.17 4.74 6.30
CA LEU A 110 -25.21 5.25 5.33
C LEU A 110 -23.81 5.37 5.96
N TYR A 111 -23.71 5.84 7.20
CA TYR A 111 -22.46 5.89 7.94
C TYR A 111 -21.85 4.49 8.09
N LYS A 112 -22.63 3.52 8.58
CA LYS A 112 -22.17 2.12 8.70
C LYS A 112 -21.71 1.54 7.37
N ALA A 113 -22.47 1.73 6.29
CA ALA A 113 -22.10 1.26 4.97
C ALA A 113 -20.79 1.93 4.48
N THR A 114 -20.63 3.23 4.71
CA THR A 114 -19.43 3.99 4.35
C THR A 114 -18.21 3.45 5.09
N GLN A 115 -18.33 3.17 6.39
CA GLN A 115 -17.25 2.60 7.21
C GLN A 115 -16.83 1.20 6.72
N VAL A 116 -17.78 0.34 6.35
CA VAL A 116 -17.47 -0.99 5.81
C VAL A 116 -16.75 -0.90 4.47
N ILE A 117 -17.21 -0.03 3.58
CA ILE A 117 -16.57 0.17 2.26
C ILE A 117 -15.17 0.78 2.43
N ALA A 118 -15.02 1.74 3.34
CA ALA A 118 -13.74 2.35 3.69
C ALA A 118 -12.75 1.31 4.19
N PHE A 119 -13.17 0.49 5.15
CA PHE A 119 -12.37 -0.59 5.70
C PHE A 119 -11.96 -1.59 4.61
N LEU A 120 -12.93 -2.07 3.82
CA LEU A 120 -12.71 -3.02 2.74
C LEU A 120 -11.64 -2.52 1.76
N ALA A 121 -11.81 -1.29 1.27
CA ALA A 121 -10.96 -0.74 0.23
C ALA A 121 -9.55 -0.39 0.75
N ASN A 122 -9.46 0.17 1.96
CA ASN A 122 -8.19 0.55 2.58
C ASN A 122 -7.35 -0.69 2.91
N ASN A 123 -7.96 -1.70 3.52
CA ASN A 123 -7.28 -2.95 3.86
C ASN A 123 -6.80 -3.69 2.60
N THR A 124 -7.64 -3.74 1.57
CA THR A 124 -7.28 -4.30 0.26
C THR A 124 -6.10 -3.56 -0.36
N SER A 125 -6.09 -2.22 -0.31
CA SER A 125 -4.99 -1.40 -0.84
C SER A 125 -3.68 -1.70 -0.13
N PHE A 126 -3.66 -1.71 1.21
CA PHE A 126 -2.45 -1.96 2.00
C PHE A 126 -1.88 -3.37 1.80
N ILE A 127 -2.73 -4.40 1.85
CA ILE A 127 -2.26 -5.77 1.62
C ILE A 127 -1.73 -5.90 0.19
N THR A 128 -2.40 -5.29 -0.79
CA THR A 128 -1.95 -5.33 -2.20
C THR A 128 -0.59 -4.64 -2.37
N VAL A 129 -0.34 -3.50 -1.71
CA VAL A 129 0.98 -2.83 -1.71
C VAL A 129 2.06 -3.71 -1.10
N ALA A 130 1.77 -4.38 0.03
CA ALA A 130 2.74 -5.28 0.65
C ALA A 130 3.09 -6.45 -0.28
N VAL A 131 2.08 -7.06 -0.92
CA VAL A 131 2.29 -8.12 -1.92
C VAL A 131 3.08 -7.59 -3.12
N LEU A 132 2.80 -6.37 -3.59
CA LEU A 132 3.53 -5.72 -4.68
C LEU A 132 5.01 -5.51 -4.32
N SER A 133 5.31 -5.06 -3.09
CA SER A 133 6.69 -4.91 -2.62
C SER A 133 7.43 -6.25 -2.60
N VAL A 134 6.80 -7.31 -2.12
CA VAL A 134 7.37 -8.67 -2.14
C VAL A 134 7.57 -9.16 -3.58
N ASP A 135 6.59 -8.94 -4.46
CA ASP A 135 6.68 -9.28 -5.89
C ASP A 135 7.90 -8.62 -6.54
N HIS A 136 8.10 -7.32 -6.31
CA HIS A 136 9.27 -6.58 -6.79
C HIS A 136 10.58 -7.12 -6.21
N LEU A 137 10.62 -7.50 -4.93
CA LEU A 137 11.81 -8.09 -4.32
C LEU A 137 12.17 -9.42 -4.98
N ILE A 138 11.20 -10.29 -5.24
CA ILE A 138 11.43 -11.58 -5.89
C ILE A 138 11.90 -11.36 -7.33
N ALA A 139 11.30 -10.41 -8.06
CA ALA A 139 11.70 -10.06 -9.42
C ALA A 139 13.16 -9.59 -9.47
N VAL A 140 13.59 -8.80 -8.47
CA VAL A 140 14.97 -8.35 -8.36
C VAL A 140 15.87 -9.50 -7.93
N CYS A 141 15.64 -10.13 -6.78
CA CYS A 141 16.54 -11.12 -6.20
C CYS A 141 16.66 -12.42 -7.01
N LYS A 142 15.58 -12.89 -7.63
CA LYS A 142 15.52 -14.20 -8.32
C LYS A 142 14.80 -14.10 -9.68
N PRO A 143 15.36 -13.39 -10.68
CA PRO A 143 14.69 -13.12 -11.96
C PRO A 143 14.37 -14.39 -12.77
N MET A 144 15.24 -15.41 -12.72
CA MET A 144 15.01 -16.70 -13.40
C MET A 144 13.83 -17.46 -12.79
N TRP A 145 13.70 -17.43 -11.47
CA TRP A 145 12.61 -18.10 -10.77
C TRP A 145 11.28 -17.36 -10.95
N TYR A 146 11.33 -16.01 -10.93
CA TYR A 146 10.19 -15.13 -11.18
C TYR A 146 9.50 -15.44 -12.51
N LYS A 147 10.28 -15.56 -13.60
CA LYS A 147 9.75 -15.86 -14.94
C LYS A 147 9.08 -17.23 -15.07
N THR A 148 9.51 -18.23 -14.30
CA THR A 148 9.04 -19.62 -14.45
C THR A 148 7.92 -20.00 -13.49
N LYS A 149 7.85 -19.38 -12.30
CA LYS A 149 6.94 -19.83 -11.21
C LYS A 149 5.75 -18.91 -10.95
N LEU A 150 5.85 -17.62 -11.26
CA LEU A 150 4.75 -16.68 -11.07
C LEU A 150 3.87 -16.66 -12.30
N THR A 151 2.59 -16.99 -12.09
CA THR A 151 1.58 -17.04 -13.14
C THR A 151 0.47 -16.07 -12.79
N THR A 152 -0.14 -15.48 -13.81
CA THR A 152 -1.28 -14.56 -13.65
C THR A 152 -2.45 -15.21 -12.90
N LYS A 153 -2.66 -16.52 -13.07
CA LYS A 153 -3.68 -17.29 -12.34
C LYS A 153 -3.49 -17.25 -10.82
N LYS A 154 -2.26 -17.47 -10.35
CA LYS A 154 -1.96 -17.43 -8.91
C LYS A 154 -2.17 -16.04 -8.31
N ILE A 155 -1.76 -15.00 -9.03
CA ILE A 155 -1.93 -13.62 -8.56
C ILE A 155 -3.41 -13.24 -8.54
N SER A 156 -4.18 -13.65 -9.54
CA SER A 156 -5.64 -13.45 -9.53
C SER A 156 -6.29 -14.09 -8.31
N MET A 157 -5.85 -15.30 -7.94
CA MET A 157 -6.31 -15.98 -6.72
C MET A 157 -5.89 -15.24 -5.45
N VAL A 158 -4.66 -14.72 -5.38
CA VAL A 158 -4.19 -13.89 -4.26
C VAL A 158 -5.05 -12.64 -4.11
N ILE A 159 -5.32 -11.93 -5.22
CA ILE A 159 -6.19 -10.75 -5.22
C ILE A 159 -7.57 -11.12 -4.70
N LEU A 160 -8.18 -12.19 -5.22
CA LEU A 160 -9.48 -12.66 -4.74
C LEU A 160 -9.48 -12.93 -3.23
N LEU A 161 -8.45 -13.59 -2.71
CA LEU A 161 -8.31 -13.85 -1.26
C LEU A 161 -8.18 -12.56 -0.45
N ILE A 162 -7.47 -11.54 -0.97
CA ILE A 162 -7.37 -10.23 -0.32
C ILE A 162 -8.76 -9.58 -0.24
N TRP A 163 -9.50 -9.53 -1.34
CA TRP A 163 -10.85 -8.97 -1.35
C TRP A 163 -11.80 -9.73 -0.40
N LEU A 164 -11.73 -11.06 -0.39
CA LEU A 164 -12.54 -11.88 0.51
C LEU A 164 -12.17 -11.67 1.98
N TYR A 165 -10.88 -11.60 2.30
CA TYR A 165 -10.40 -11.30 3.66
C TYR A 165 -10.91 -9.93 4.12
N SER A 166 -10.70 -8.89 3.32
CA SER A 166 -11.14 -7.53 3.63
C SER A 166 -12.67 -7.45 3.78
N ALA A 167 -13.42 -8.15 2.93
CA ALA A 167 -14.88 -8.20 3.00
C ALA A 167 -15.36 -8.92 4.25
N LEU A 168 -14.78 -10.08 4.56
CA LEU A 168 -15.15 -10.86 5.74
C LEU A 168 -14.98 -10.04 7.01
N PHE A 169 -13.85 -9.35 7.16
CA PHE A 169 -13.61 -8.46 8.31
C PHE A 169 -14.51 -7.23 8.31
N GLY A 170 -14.76 -6.62 7.14
CA GLY A 170 -15.67 -5.48 7.02
C GLY A 170 -17.11 -5.84 7.40
N PHE A 171 -17.59 -7.02 7.00
CA PHE A 171 -18.91 -7.52 7.40
C PHE A 171 -18.96 -7.92 8.88
N LEU A 172 -17.86 -8.41 9.45
CA LEU A 172 -17.77 -8.69 10.88
C LEU A 172 -18.01 -7.41 11.71
N ALA A 173 -17.59 -6.25 11.20
CA ALA A 173 -17.85 -4.95 11.82
C ALA A 173 -19.34 -4.57 11.90
N LEU A 174 -20.20 -5.21 11.09
CA LEU A 174 -21.65 -4.98 11.12
C LEU A 174 -22.40 -5.87 12.10
N THR A 175 -21.75 -6.92 12.61
CA THR A 175 -22.38 -7.86 13.56
C THR A 175 -22.43 -7.27 14.97
N ASP A 176 -23.41 -7.69 15.77
CA ASP A 176 -23.60 -7.26 17.17
C ASP A 176 -22.53 -7.84 18.15
N ILE A 177 -21.29 -7.95 17.69
CA ILE A 177 -20.15 -8.31 18.53
C ILE A 177 -19.89 -7.14 19.51
N PRO A 178 -19.61 -7.41 20.79
CA PRO A 178 -19.30 -6.36 21.76
C PRO A 178 -18.17 -5.46 21.22
N THR A 179 -18.42 -4.15 21.15
CA THR A 179 -17.53 -3.15 20.53
C THR A 179 -16.10 -3.21 21.07
N LYS A 180 -15.93 -3.54 22.36
CA LYS A 180 -14.63 -3.72 23.03
C LYS A 180 -13.82 -4.91 22.48
N MET A 181 -14.50 -5.99 22.13
CA MET A 181 -13.87 -7.20 21.59
C MET A 181 -13.56 -7.02 20.10
N PHE A 182 -14.48 -6.39 19.35
CA PHE A 182 -14.25 -6.00 17.97
C PHE A 182 -13.07 -5.04 17.84
N HIS A 183 -13.00 -3.97 18.65
CA HIS A 183 -11.87 -3.03 18.62
C HIS A 183 -10.54 -3.70 18.95
N LYS A 184 -10.48 -4.62 19.91
CA LYS A 184 -9.24 -5.36 20.21
C LYS A 184 -8.83 -6.25 19.04
N ILE A 185 -9.77 -6.97 18.44
CA ILE A 185 -9.51 -7.83 17.29
C ILE A 185 -9.07 -6.99 16.10
N ASP A 186 -9.73 -5.87 15.82
CA ASP A 186 -9.41 -4.99 14.69
C ASP A 186 -8.05 -4.29 14.88
N LEU A 187 -7.79 -3.79 16.09
CA LEU A 187 -6.51 -3.17 16.45
C LEU A 187 -5.34 -4.14 16.25
N ILE A 188 -5.50 -5.39 16.68
CA ILE A 188 -4.44 -6.41 16.57
C ILE A 188 -4.34 -6.94 15.14
N ALA A 189 -5.46 -7.33 14.54
CA ALA A 189 -5.49 -8.04 13.26
C ALA A 189 -5.31 -7.11 12.05
N ASN A 190 -5.77 -5.87 12.12
CA ASN A 190 -5.76 -4.96 10.97
C ASN A 190 -4.91 -3.73 11.23
N THR A 191 -5.07 -3.00 12.33
CA THR A 191 -4.28 -1.77 12.56
C THR A 191 -2.79 -2.09 12.74
N THR A 192 -2.46 -2.99 13.68
CA THR A 192 -1.07 -3.41 13.93
C THR A 192 -0.47 -4.09 12.70
N THR A 193 -1.24 -4.98 12.07
CA THR A 193 -0.83 -5.65 10.84
C THR A 193 -0.59 -4.67 9.70
N THR A 194 -1.41 -3.64 9.54
CA THR A 194 -1.24 -2.61 8.51
C THR A 194 0.06 -1.85 8.72
N PHE A 195 0.37 -1.44 9.95
CA PHE A 195 1.65 -0.78 10.25
C PHE A 195 2.85 -1.68 9.96
N LEU A 196 2.78 -2.97 10.32
CA LEU A 196 3.84 -3.94 10.04
C LEU A 196 3.97 -4.25 8.53
N LEU A 197 2.85 -4.33 7.81
CA LEU A 197 2.82 -4.52 6.36
C LEU A 197 3.40 -3.30 5.64
N LEU A 198 3.06 -2.09 6.07
CA LEU A 198 3.64 -0.85 5.55
C LEU A 198 5.15 -0.79 5.82
N LEU A 199 5.59 -1.06 7.06
CA LEU A 199 7.00 -1.06 7.43
C LEU A 199 7.78 -2.10 6.63
N SER A 200 7.27 -3.33 6.53
CA SER A 200 7.91 -4.39 5.75
C SER A 200 7.96 -4.04 4.26
N SER A 201 6.88 -3.48 3.69
CA SER A 201 6.85 -3.04 2.30
C SER A 201 7.89 -1.95 2.02
N TYR A 202 8.07 -1.00 2.94
CA TYR A 202 9.07 0.06 2.85
C TYR A 202 10.49 -0.51 2.91
N VAL A 203 10.77 -1.37 3.88
CA VAL A 203 12.08 -2.03 4.03
C VAL A 203 12.41 -2.84 2.78
N VAL A 204 11.44 -3.60 2.27
CA VAL A 204 11.60 -4.41 1.06
C VAL A 204 11.88 -3.54 -0.17
N LEU A 205 11.17 -2.42 -0.32
CA LEU A 205 11.39 -1.47 -1.40
C LEU A 205 12.77 -0.81 -1.30
N ALA A 206 13.18 -0.42 -0.09
CA ALA A 206 14.51 0.14 0.17
C ALA A 206 15.63 -0.85 -0.14
N ILE A 207 15.46 -2.13 0.25
CA ILE A 207 16.38 -3.21 -0.10
C ILE A 207 16.44 -3.39 -1.62
N SER A 208 15.28 -3.49 -2.29
CA SER A 208 15.17 -3.62 -3.75
C SER A 208 15.91 -2.48 -4.47
N TYR A 209 15.69 -1.24 -4.03
CA TYR A 209 16.38 -0.06 -4.53
C TYR A 209 17.90 -0.13 -4.29
N SER A 210 18.32 -0.49 -3.08
CA SER A 210 19.75 -0.61 -2.73
C SER A 210 20.46 -1.71 -3.55
N LEU A 211 19.78 -2.83 -3.81
CA LEU A 211 20.27 -3.92 -4.63
C LEU A 211 20.37 -3.51 -6.09
N HIS A 212 19.39 -2.78 -6.59
CA HIS A 212 19.43 -2.23 -7.96
C HIS A 212 20.62 -1.28 -8.14
N ARG A 213 20.90 -0.42 -7.15
CA ARG A 213 22.05 0.50 -7.16
C ARG A 213 23.41 -0.22 -7.07
N LYS A 214 23.49 -1.35 -6.37
CA LYS A 214 24.74 -2.13 -6.20
C LYS A 214 25.11 -2.97 -7.43
N ARG A 215 24.15 -3.34 -8.30
CA ARG A 215 24.40 -4.13 -9.53
C ARG A 215 25.36 -3.46 -10.52
N PRO A 216 25.19 -2.18 -10.90
CA PRO A 216 26.13 -1.48 -11.76
C PRO A 216 27.54 -1.39 -11.16
N GLN A 217 27.64 -1.14 -9.85
CA GLN A 217 28.93 -1.01 -9.16
C GLN A 217 29.66 -2.35 -9.10
N ARG A 218 28.97 -3.46 -8.80
CA ARG A 218 29.56 -4.80 -8.78
C ARG A 218 30.09 -5.20 -10.15
N GLY A 219 29.32 -4.97 -11.22
CA GLY A 219 29.79 -5.24 -12.59
C GLY A 219 31.01 -4.39 -13.01
N ARG A 220 31.17 -3.19 -12.45
CA ARG A 220 32.32 -2.31 -12.70
C ARG A 220 33.56 -2.77 -11.90
N ASN A 221 33.37 -3.18 -10.64
CA ASN A 221 34.45 -3.76 -9.81
C ASN A 221 34.96 -5.09 -10.38
N ASP A 222 34.05 -6.00 -10.79
CA ASP A 222 34.45 -7.30 -11.39
C ASP A 222 35.24 -7.11 -12.69
N LYS A 223 34.90 -6.09 -13.50
CA LYS A 223 35.65 -5.75 -14.72
C LYS A 223 37.03 -5.18 -14.41
N GLN A 224 37.14 -4.34 -13.37
CA GLN A 224 38.40 -3.76 -12.90
C GLN A 224 39.33 -4.85 -12.35
N GLU A 225 38.84 -5.73 -11.49
CA GLU A 225 39.62 -6.83 -10.92
C GLU A 225 40.15 -7.78 -12.02
N LYS A 226 39.34 -8.07 -13.05
CA LYS A 226 39.77 -8.85 -14.22
C LYS A 226 40.81 -8.14 -15.09
N ARG A 227 40.86 -6.80 -15.09
CA ARG A 227 41.91 -6.02 -15.77
C ARG A 227 43.21 -6.08 -14.97
N ASP A 228 43.14 -5.87 -13.67
CA ASP A 228 44.32 -5.89 -12.80
C ASP A 228 44.98 -7.27 -12.77
N LYS A 229 44.19 -8.35 -12.66
CA LYS A 229 44.69 -9.73 -12.76
C LYS A 229 45.38 -10.02 -14.09
N ARG A 230 44.84 -9.50 -15.21
CA ARG A 230 45.48 -9.66 -16.53
C ARG A 230 46.80 -8.91 -16.59
N PHE A 231 46.84 -7.66 -16.14
CA PHE A 231 48.05 -6.85 -16.13
C PHE A 231 49.18 -7.50 -15.31
N LEU A 232 48.84 -8.02 -14.12
CA LEU A 232 49.79 -8.75 -13.28
C LEU A 232 50.30 -10.04 -13.93
N MET A 233 49.44 -10.78 -14.64
CA MET A 233 49.89 -11.96 -15.40
C MET A 233 50.87 -11.60 -16.51
N THR A 234 50.68 -10.46 -17.20
CA THR A 234 51.62 -9.99 -18.23
C THR A 234 52.97 -9.63 -17.62
N LEU A 235 52.99 -8.87 -16.52
CA LEU A 235 54.22 -8.51 -15.81
C LEU A 235 54.97 -9.74 -15.29
N HIS A 236 54.26 -10.72 -14.74
CA HIS A 236 54.88 -11.96 -14.27
C HIS A 236 55.40 -12.85 -15.41
N ARG A 237 54.78 -12.76 -16.60
CA ARG A 237 55.27 -13.44 -17.81
C ARG A 237 56.54 -12.77 -18.34
N ASP A 238 56.58 -11.44 -18.34
CA ASP A 238 57.71 -10.65 -18.84
C ASP A 238 58.93 -10.78 -17.91
N SER A 239 58.71 -10.76 -16.60
CA SER A 239 59.77 -11.01 -15.60
C SER A 239 60.29 -12.45 -15.57
N ARG A 240 59.60 -13.42 -16.20
CA ARG A 240 60.10 -14.80 -16.41
C ARG A 240 60.88 -14.98 -17.72
N MET A 241 61.03 -13.94 -18.53
CA MET A 241 61.81 -13.94 -19.77
C MET A 241 63.31 -13.54 -19.66
N PRO A 242 64.04 -13.58 -18.53
CA PRO A 242 65.48 -13.36 -18.56
C PRO A 242 66.22 -14.69 -18.68
N HIS A 243 66.54 -15.16 -19.90
CA HIS A 243 67.80 -15.87 -20.22
C HIS A 243 67.98 -16.43 -21.64
N LYS A 244 67.10 -16.19 -22.63
CA LYS A 244 67.25 -16.79 -23.97
C LYS A 244 67.85 -15.90 -25.07
N LEU A 245 68.46 -14.76 -24.71
CA LEU A 245 68.98 -13.80 -25.70
C LEU A 245 70.51 -13.57 -25.66
N ASN A 246 71.28 -14.43 -24.99
CA ASN A 246 72.75 -14.34 -25.05
C ASN A 246 73.39 -15.70 -25.37
N LYS A 247 73.30 -16.10 -26.64
CA LYS A 247 74.16 -17.10 -27.29
C LYS A 247 74.17 -16.80 -28.79
N SER A 248 75.06 -15.91 -29.20
CA SER A 248 75.59 -15.83 -30.56
C SER A 248 77.06 -15.48 -30.48
#